data_AF-A0A7S3IGA6-F1
#
_entry.id   AF-A0A7S3IGA6-F1
#
_cell.length_a   1.000
_cell.length_b   1.000
_cell.length_c   1.000
_cell.angle_alpha   90.00
_cell.angle_beta   90.00
_cell.angle_gamma   90.00
#
_symmetry.space_group_name_H-M   'P 1'
#
loop_
_entity.id
_entity.type
_entity.pdbx_description
1 polymer ?
#
loop_
_entity_poly.entity_id
_entity_poly.type
_entity_poly.pdbx_seq_one_letter_code
_entity_poly.pdbx_strand_id
1 'polypeptide(L)'
;FVIAALVASSASAFPIWKLRSVQNHKEDSLAHNGYAEYSTTQANSRDPYDTADVLLRDDKDEEDHSKEVFHPWEHGREAGAYERVVTHHFSNDSDDIFMRSMIQNYAQEHKNKDGSPNGHFTVSQASASAAAQEVLSTHKGLSGGALMNYLDANFAKAWAHFDVNQTGSIDVTKMPQFMRFLASDQTMSLGE
;
A
#
# COMPACT_ATOMS: atom_id res chain seq x y z
N PHE A 1 -78.57 77.21 11.74
CA PHE A 1 -77.58 77.57 10.71
C PHE A 1 -76.25 76.94 11.09
N VAL A 2 -75.71 76.13 10.18
CA VAL A 2 -74.37 75.49 10.10
C VAL A 2 -74.06 74.33 11.07
N ILE A 3 -73.55 73.26 10.45
CA ILE A 3 -73.43 71.85 10.85
C ILE A 3 -72.10 71.56 11.56
N ALA A 4 -72.08 70.61 12.49
CA ALA A 4 -70.89 70.02 13.09
C ALA A 4 -70.25 68.93 12.17
N ALA A 5 -68.92 68.95 11.98
CA ALA A 5 -68.05 67.82 11.63
C ALA A 5 -66.57 68.28 11.66
N LEU A 6 -65.73 67.76 12.57
CA LEU A 6 -64.73 66.68 12.34
C LEU A 6 -63.58 67.08 11.39
N VAL A 7 -62.31 66.94 11.82
CA VAL A 7 -61.21 66.20 11.13
C VAL A 7 -59.78 66.67 11.50
N ALA A 8 -59.03 65.67 11.98
CA ALA A 8 -57.61 65.30 11.80
C ALA A 8 -56.40 66.14 12.30
N SER A 9 -55.58 65.39 13.05
CA SER A 9 -54.16 65.58 13.34
C SER A 9 -53.31 65.78 12.07
N SER A 10 -52.38 66.74 12.11
CA SER A 10 -51.40 66.97 11.03
C SER A 10 -50.06 66.34 11.41
N ALA A 11 -49.70 65.28 10.69
CA ALA A 11 -48.36 64.70 10.67
C ALA A 11 -47.53 65.35 9.54
N SER A 12 -46.23 65.57 9.76
CA SER A 12 -45.24 65.87 8.72
C SER A 12 -43.91 65.22 9.11
N ALA A 13 -43.54 64.03 8.62
CA ALA A 13 -43.01 63.67 7.29
C ALA A 13 -41.46 63.51 7.32
N PHE A 14 -40.97 62.37 7.85
CA PHE A 14 -39.60 61.90 7.60
C PHE A 14 -39.62 61.00 6.34
N PRO A 15 -38.71 61.18 5.36
CA PRO A 15 -38.69 60.33 4.17
C PRO A 15 -38.07 58.97 4.52
N ILE A 16 -38.90 58.03 4.99
CA ILE A 16 -38.49 56.68 5.44
C ILE A 16 -38.26 55.70 4.28
N TRP A 17 -38.34 56.17 3.03
CA TRP A 17 -38.33 55.29 1.85
C TRP A 17 -37.53 55.86 0.67
N LYS A 18 -36.26 56.23 0.90
CA LYS A 18 -35.29 56.05 -0.19
C LYS A 18 -35.08 54.54 -0.35
N LEU A 19 -35.35 54.03 -1.55
CA LEU A 19 -35.35 52.60 -1.89
C LEU A 19 -34.03 51.93 -1.47
N ARG A 20 -34.01 51.24 -0.32
CA ARG A 20 -32.85 50.45 0.16
C ARG A 20 -32.35 49.46 -0.91
N SER A 21 -33.25 48.86 -1.67
CA SER A 21 -32.91 47.96 -2.79
C SER A 21 -32.07 48.66 -3.89
N VAL A 22 -32.29 49.96 -4.13
CA VAL A 22 -31.53 50.73 -5.14
C VAL A 22 -30.11 51.04 -4.67
N GLN A 23 -29.90 51.17 -3.36
CA GLN A 23 -28.56 51.38 -2.80
C GLN A 23 -27.82 50.06 -2.64
N ASN A 24 -28.50 49.02 -2.15
CA ASN A 24 -27.91 47.69 -1.97
C ASN A 24 -27.39 47.08 -3.29
N HIS A 25 -28.11 47.20 -4.42
CA HIS A 25 -27.59 46.64 -5.69
C HIS A 25 -26.40 47.41 -6.24
N LYS A 26 -26.27 48.71 -5.93
CA LYS A 26 -25.10 49.50 -6.33
C LYS A 26 -23.89 49.08 -5.52
N GLU A 27 -24.06 48.87 -4.22
CA GLU A 27 -23.01 48.34 -3.34
C GLU A 27 -22.58 46.93 -3.76
N ASP A 28 -23.52 46.05 -4.08
CA ASP A 28 -23.25 44.69 -4.56
C ASP A 28 -22.56 44.68 -5.93
N SER A 29 -23.00 45.55 -6.86
CA SER A 29 -22.35 45.70 -8.17
C SER A 29 -20.91 46.21 -8.05
N LEU A 30 -20.63 47.12 -7.12
CA LEU A 30 -19.28 47.61 -6.87
C LEU A 30 -18.39 46.52 -6.27
N ALA A 31 -18.92 45.69 -5.37
CA ALA A 31 -18.20 44.55 -4.81
C ALA A 31 -17.86 43.51 -5.89
N HIS A 32 -18.80 43.22 -6.80
CA HIS A 32 -18.56 42.31 -7.91
C HIS A 32 -17.48 42.82 -8.87
N ASN A 33 -17.53 44.11 -9.23
CA ASN A 33 -16.53 44.71 -10.11
C ASN A 33 -15.14 44.71 -9.46
N GLY A 34 -15.05 45.02 -8.17
CA GLY A 34 -13.78 44.98 -7.44
C GLY A 34 -13.17 43.57 -7.37
N TYR A 35 -14.01 42.55 -7.18
CA TYR A 35 -13.56 41.15 -7.22
C TYR A 35 -13.06 40.75 -8.61
N ALA A 36 -13.78 41.14 -9.66
CA ALA A 36 -13.40 40.85 -11.05
C ALA A 36 -12.05 41.50 -11.40
N GLU A 37 -11.87 42.79 -11.08
CA GLU A 37 -10.61 43.51 -11.33
C GLU A 37 -9.43 42.91 -10.56
N TYR A 38 -9.64 42.56 -9.28
CA TYR A 38 -8.62 41.89 -8.47
C TYR A 38 -8.21 40.53 -9.06
N SER A 39 -9.19 39.71 -9.46
CA SER A 39 -8.94 38.40 -10.07
C SER A 39 -8.16 38.52 -11.39
N THR A 40 -8.54 39.45 -12.26
CA THR A 40 -7.84 39.68 -13.54
C THR A 40 -6.41 40.19 -13.33
N THR A 41 -6.19 41.08 -12.35
CA THR A 41 -4.86 41.57 -12.01
C THR A 41 -3.97 40.43 -11.52
N GLN A 42 -4.47 39.60 -10.60
CA GLN A 42 -3.71 38.45 -10.09
C GLN A 42 -3.39 37.41 -11.17
N ALA A 43 -4.32 37.18 -12.11
CA ALA A 43 -4.08 36.29 -13.24
C ALA A 43 -3.03 36.83 -14.21
N ASN A 44 -3.05 38.15 -14.49
CA ASN A 44 -2.10 38.81 -15.38
C ASN A 44 -0.72 39.04 -14.74
N SER A 45 -0.63 39.07 -13.41
CA SER A 45 0.63 39.12 -12.67
C SER A 45 1.31 37.76 -12.50
N ARG A 46 0.68 36.67 -12.96
CA ARG A 46 1.39 35.39 -13.05
C ARG A 46 2.38 35.46 -14.19
N ASP A 47 3.65 35.22 -13.87
CA ASP A 47 4.68 35.04 -14.88
C ASP A 47 4.23 33.96 -15.87
N PRO A 48 4.43 34.16 -17.18
CA PRO A 48 4.10 33.15 -18.17
C PRO A 48 4.86 31.86 -17.82
N TYR A 49 4.19 30.71 -17.96
CA TYR A 49 4.85 29.42 -17.79
C TYR A 49 6.05 29.33 -18.73
N ASP A 50 7.25 29.46 -18.18
CA ASP A 50 8.49 29.25 -18.91
C ASP A 50 8.63 27.74 -19.12
N THR A 51 8.16 27.27 -20.27
CA THR A 51 8.16 25.84 -20.64
C THR A 51 9.58 25.27 -20.79
N ALA A 52 10.63 26.10 -20.73
CA ALA A 52 12.01 25.65 -20.88
C ALA A 52 12.57 24.98 -19.61
N ASP A 53 12.17 25.41 -18.41
CA ASP A 53 12.71 24.89 -17.13
C ASP A 53 12.00 23.60 -16.66
N VAL A 54 10.79 23.34 -17.15
CA VAL A 54 10.02 22.12 -16.84
C VAL A 54 10.57 20.89 -17.58
N LEU A 55 11.29 21.08 -18.69
CA LEU A 55 11.86 19.99 -19.49
C LEU A 55 13.30 19.62 -19.11
N LEU A 56 13.94 20.36 -18.19
CA LEU A 56 15.31 20.12 -17.72
C LEU A 56 15.39 19.71 -16.25
N ARG A 57 14.24 19.37 -15.65
CA ARG A 57 14.24 18.41 -14.55
C ARG A 57 14.54 17.05 -15.16
N ASP A 58 15.82 16.74 -15.31
CA ASP A 58 16.30 15.38 -15.21
C ASP A 58 15.87 14.91 -13.81
N ASP A 59 14.63 14.42 -13.71
CA ASP A 59 14.28 13.47 -12.68
C ASP A 59 15.27 12.32 -12.91
N LYS A 60 16.35 12.29 -12.12
CA LYS A 60 17.06 11.04 -11.88
C LYS A 60 16.01 10.13 -11.26
N ASP A 61 15.22 9.47 -12.10
CA ASP A 61 14.35 8.40 -11.70
C ASP A 61 15.26 7.37 -11.05
N GLU A 62 15.36 7.39 -9.73
CA GLU A 62 15.99 6.30 -8.98
C GLU A 62 15.32 5.02 -9.46
N GLU A 63 16.11 4.08 -9.99
CA GLU A 63 15.60 2.82 -10.50
C GLU A 63 14.81 2.12 -9.38
N ASP A 64 13.51 1.89 -9.59
CA ASP A 64 12.64 1.28 -8.58
C ASP A 64 12.93 -0.23 -8.48
N HIS A 65 13.79 -0.60 -7.53
CA HIS A 65 14.17 -1.98 -7.29
C HIS A 65 13.14 -2.80 -6.51
N SER A 66 11.98 -2.24 -6.14
CA SER A 66 10.98 -2.93 -5.29
C SER A 66 10.35 -4.19 -5.89
N LYS A 67 10.53 -4.40 -7.20
CA LYS A 67 10.07 -5.62 -7.91
C LYS A 67 11.10 -6.75 -7.88
N GLU A 68 12.31 -6.46 -7.46
CA GLU A 68 13.38 -7.43 -7.36
C GLU A 68 13.36 -8.14 -6.01
N VAL A 69 13.97 -9.31 -5.97
CA VAL A 69 14.11 -10.12 -4.75
C VAL A 69 15.56 -10.52 -4.57
N PHE A 70 15.99 -10.66 -3.31
CA PHE A 70 17.23 -11.33 -2.95
C PHE A 70 16.97 -12.82 -2.80
N HIS A 71 17.71 -13.61 -3.57
CA HIS A 71 17.60 -15.05 -3.52
C HIS A 71 18.38 -15.64 -2.33
N PRO A 72 17.99 -16.83 -1.82
CA PRO A 72 18.69 -17.50 -0.72
C PRO A 72 20.20 -17.62 -0.92
N TRP A 73 20.64 -17.95 -2.14
CA TRP A 73 22.04 -18.24 -2.47
C TRP A 73 22.94 -17.00 -2.67
N GLU A 74 22.37 -15.79 -2.67
CA GLU A 74 23.11 -14.53 -2.82
C GLU A 74 23.71 -14.05 -1.49
N HIS A 75 23.29 -14.67 -0.39
CA HIS A 75 23.79 -14.41 0.94
C HIS A 75 25.31 -14.65 1.06
N GLY A 76 26.06 -13.65 1.53
CA GLY A 76 27.45 -13.80 1.99
C GLY A 76 28.50 -14.08 0.90
N ARG A 77 28.19 -13.84 -0.38
CA ARG A 77 29.12 -14.13 -1.49
C ARG A 77 30.28 -13.14 -1.64
N GLU A 78 30.14 -11.90 -1.20
CA GLU A 78 31.17 -10.85 -1.33
C GLU A 78 31.20 -9.90 -0.12
N ALA A 79 32.31 -9.18 0.08
CA ALA A 79 32.40 -8.15 1.11
C ALA A 79 31.49 -6.96 0.74
N GLY A 80 30.38 -6.80 1.45
CA GLY A 80 29.30 -5.86 1.10
C GLY A 80 28.11 -6.51 0.38
N ALA A 81 28.13 -7.83 0.19
CA ALA A 81 26.98 -8.57 -0.31
C ALA A 81 25.83 -8.58 0.71
N TYR A 82 24.63 -8.81 0.19
CA TYR A 82 23.41 -9.00 0.96
C TYR A 82 23.63 -9.98 2.14
N GLU A 83 23.43 -9.48 3.36
CA GLU A 83 23.43 -10.27 4.58
C GLU A 83 21.97 -10.51 5.01
N ARG A 84 21.62 -11.78 5.11
CA ARG A 84 20.26 -12.22 5.40
C ARG A 84 20.09 -12.23 6.89
N VAL A 85 19.34 -11.27 7.39
CA VAL A 85 19.04 -11.20 8.82
C VAL A 85 17.84 -12.08 9.11
N VAL A 86 18.10 -13.27 9.66
CA VAL A 86 17.03 -14.08 10.26
C VAL A 86 16.44 -13.27 11.41
N THR A 87 15.12 -13.08 11.40
CA THR A 87 14.45 -12.32 12.47
C THR A 87 14.78 -12.93 13.83
N HIS A 88 15.02 -12.08 14.83
CA HIS A 88 15.52 -12.51 16.16
C HIS A 88 14.71 -13.65 16.81
N HIS A 89 13.41 -13.72 16.52
CA HIS A 89 12.49 -14.76 17.00
C HIS A 89 12.79 -16.18 16.51
N PHE A 90 13.68 -16.35 15.53
CA PHE A 90 14.08 -17.65 14.95
C PHE A 90 15.60 -17.84 14.96
N SER A 91 16.31 -17.11 15.83
CA SER A 91 17.78 -17.03 15.77
C SER A 91 18.48 -17.96 16.75
N ASN A 92 17.86 -18.28 17.89
CA ASN A 92 18.41 -19.18 18.90
C ASN A 92 17.99 -20.64 18.65
N ASP A 93 18.72 -21.58 19.25
CA ASP A 93 18.39 -23.02 19.14
C ASP A 93 17.14 -23.44 19.94
N SER A 94 16.63 -22.56 20.80
CA SER A 94 15.32 -22.73 21.45
C SER A 94 14.15 -22.29 20.57
N ASP A 95 14.43 -21.62 19.46
CA ASP A 95 13.42 -21.02 18.61
C ASP A 95 13.00 -21.99 17.49
N ASP A 96 11.91 -21.66 16.79
CA ASP A 96 11.34 -22.50 15.72
C ASP A 96 12.38 -22.82 14.63
N ILE A 97 12.87 -24.06 14.67
CA ILE A 97 13.96 -24.54 13.82
C ILE A 97 13.49 -24.66 12.37
N PHE A 98 12.21 -24.98 12.17
CA PHE A 98 11.63 -25.08 10.85
C PHE A 98 11.58 -23.72 10.18
N MET A 99 11.09 -22.70 10.87
CA MET A 99 11.05 -21.33 10.36
C MET A 99 12.45 -20.80 10.04
N ARG A 100 13.43 -21.09 10.90
CA ARG A 100 14.85 -20.77 10.63
C ARG A 100 15.35 -21.40 9.33
N SER A 101 15.09 -22.71 9.14
CA SER A 101 15.50 -23.42 7.92
C SER A 101 14.81 -22.86 6.67
N MET A 102 13.52 -22.54 6.76
CA MET A 102 12.77 -21.94 5.66
C MET A 102 13.33 -20.58 5.25
N ILE A 103 13.64 -19.70 6.21
CA ILE A 103 14.20 -18.37 5.94
C ILE A 103 15.60 -18.47 5.32
N GLN A 104 16.44 -19.37 5.82
CA GLN A 104 17.83 -19.48 5.37
C GLN A 104 17.97 -20.12 3.99
N ASN A 105 17.23 -21.20 3.73
CA ASN A 105 17.48 -22.05 2.57
C ASN A 105 16.46 -21.87 1.42
N TYR A 106 15.24 -21.42 1.73
CA TYR A 106 14.13 -21.49 0.76
C TYR A 106 13.47 -20.14 0.45
N ALA A 107 13.48 -19.21 1.40
CA ALA A 107 12.78 -17.94 1.25
C ALA A 107 13.59 -16.89 0.46
N GLN A 108 12.93 -16.13 -0.40
CA GLN A 108 13.47 -14.94 -1.05
C GLN A 108 13.05 -13.68 -0.27
N GLU A 109 13.98 -12.76 -0.08
CA GLU A 109 13.70 -11.48 0.59
C GLU A 109 13.36 -10.42 -0.43
N HIS A 110 12.36 -9.58 -0.16
CA HIS A 110 12.00 -8.49 -1.05
C HIS A 110 12.91 -7.27 -0.85
N LYS A 111 13.01 -6.42 -1.88
CA LYS A 111 13.79 -5.19 -1.82
C LYS A 111 12.89 -3.97 -1.60
N ASN A 112 13.42 -2.96 -0.94
CA ASN A 112 12.89 -1.60 -0.95
C ASN A 112 13.19 -0.93 -2.30
N LYS A 113 12.59 0.24 -2.53
CA LYS A 113 12.81 1.01 -3.77
C LYS A 113 14.29 1.37 -4.00
N ASP A 114 15.02 1.60 -2.91
CA ASP A 114 16.45 1.90 -2.89
C ASP A 114 17.35 0.67 -3.10
N GLY A 115 16.77 -0.52 -3.30
CA GLY A 115 17.49 -1.78 -3.43
C GLY A 115 17.94 -2.42 -2.11
N SER A 116 17.63 -1.80 -0.96
CA SER A 116 17.95 -2.36 0.36
C SER A 116 17.00 -3.52 0.74
N PRO A 117 17.46 -4.48 1.56
CA PRO A 117 16.60 -5.56 2.07
C PRO A 117 15.49 -5.02 2.97
N ASN A 118 14.25 -5.50 2.80
CA ASN A 118 13.08 -5.01 3.53
C ASN A 118 12.64 -5.89 4.72
N GLY A 119 13.27 -7.04 4.92
CA GLY A 119 12.92 -8.03 5.95
C GLY A 119 11.68 -8.87 5.65
N HIS A 120 11.08 -8.73 4.47
CA HIS A 120 9.91 -9.47 4.04
C HIS A 120 10.31 -10.71 3.24
N PHE A 121 10.12 -11.87 3.87
CA PHE A 121 10.49 -13.15 3.32
C PHE A 121 9.28 -13.88 2.73
N THR A 122 9.39 -14.23 1.45
CA THR A 122 8.39 -15.03 0.74
C THR A 122 9.01 -16.30 0.21
N VAL A 123 8.22 -17.34 -0.03
CA VAL A 123 8.68 -18.62 -0.57
C VAL A 123 7.97 -18.84 -1.90
N SER A 124 8.76 -19.06 -2.97
CA SER A 124 8.22 -19.36 -4.30
C SER A 124 7.62 -20.77 -4.34
N GLN A 125 6.75 -21.03 -5.31
CA GLN A 125 6.17 -22.37 -5.50
C GLN A 125 7.23 -23.48 -5.67
N ALA A 126 8.31 -23.18 -6.40
CA ALA A 126 9.40 -24.12 -6.61
C ALA A 126 10.14 -24.43 -5.30
N SER A 127 10.49 -23.39 -4.52
CA SER A 127 11.11 -23.55 -3.20
C SER A 127 10.20 -24.30 -2.23
N ALA A 128 8.89 -24.02 -2.24
CA ALA A 128 7.92 -24.71 -1.40
C ALA A 128 7.79 -26.19 -1.75
N SER A 129 7.87 -26.56 -3.03
CA SER A 129 7.88 -27.96 -3.46
C SER A 129 9.13 -28.69 -3.01
N ALA A 130 10.31 -28.06 -3.08
CA ALA A 130 11.55 -28.63 -2.57
C ALA A 130 11.49 -28.84 -1.05
N ALA A 131 11.07 -27.82 -0.29
CA ALA A 131 10.90 -27.94 1.16
C ALA A 131 9.85 -29.02 1.53
N ALA A 132 8.77 -29.13 0.77
CA ALA A 132 7.73 -30.13 1.00
C ALA A 132 8.25 -31.57 0.79
N GLN A 133 9.16 -31.80 -0.15
CA GLN A 133 9.78 -33.11 -0.37
C GLN A 133 10.54 -33.57 0.87
N GLU A 134 11.35 -32.69 1.46
CA GLU A 134 12.12 -32.99 2.66
C GLU A 134 11.22 -33.25 3.86
N VAL A 135 10.26 -32.35 4.11
CA VAL A 135 9.35 -32.45 5.26
C VAL A 135 8.47 -33.70 5.18
N LEU A 136 7.92 -34.02 4.01
CA LEU A 136 7.11 -35.22 3.84
C LEU A 136 7.94 -36.50 3.96
N SER A 137 9.22 -36.45 3.54
CA SER A 137 10.13 -37.57 3.72
C SER A 137 10.46 -37.83 5.19
N THR A 138 10.71 -36.78 5.98
CA THR A 138 11.09 -36.93 7.39
C THR A 138 9.88 -37.19 8.30
N HIS A 139 8.75 -36.52 8.07
CA HIS A 139 7.59 -36.59 8.97
C HIS A 139 6.51 -37.61 8.55
N LYS A 140 6.35 -37.89 7.26
CA LYS A 140 5.40 -38.93 6.78
C LYS A 140 6.08 -40.22 6.30
N GLY A 141 7.42 -40.25 6.24
CA GLY A 141 8.17 -41.41 5.76
C GLY A 141 7.93 -41.72 4.26
N LEU A 142 7.41 -40.75 3.49
CA LEU A 142 7.20 -40.91 2.06
C LEU A 142 8.51 -40.72 1.32
N SER A 143 8.90 -41.66 0.46
CA SER A 143 10.16 -41.56 -0.29
C SER A 143 9.99 -42.05 -1.73
N GLY A 144 10.91 -41.62 -2.60
CA GLY A 144 10.96 -42.02 -4.01
C GLY A 144 9.65 -41.74 -4.77
N GLY A 145 9.18 -42.71 -5.56
CA GLY A 145 7.99 -42.54 -6.38
C GLY A 145 6.70 -42.30 -5.59
N ALA A 146 6.59 -42.81 -4.35
CA ALA A 146 5.42 -42.56 -3.51
C ALA A 146 5.31 -41.09 -3.08
N LEU A 147 6.46 -40.45 -2.79
CA LEU A 147 6.53 -39.03 -2.49
C LEU A 147 6.11 -38.19 -3.70
N MET A 148 6.66 -38.51 -4.88
CA MET A 148 6.36 -37.78 -6.12
C MET A 148 4.86 -37.88 -6.46
N ASN A 149 4.30 -39.09 -6.44
CA ASN A 149 2.87 -39.30 -6.67
C ASN A 149 1.99 -38.55 -5.65
N TYR A 150 2.41 -38.48 -4.39
CA TYR A 150 1.67 -37.75 -3.37
C TYR A 150 1.71 -36.24 -3.62
N LEU A 151 2.86 -35.69 -4.00
CA LEU A 151 3.00 -34.28 -4.35
C LEU A 151 2.20 -33.94 -5.61
N ASP A 152 2.27 -34.75 -6.66
CA ASP A 152 1.50 -34.53 -7.89
C ASP A 152 -0.01 -34.48 -7.62
N ALA A 153 -0.50 -35.31 -6.69
CA ALA A 153 -1.93 -35.38 -6.36
C ALA A 153 -2.42 -34.23 -5.44
N ASN A 154 -1.56 -33.72 -4.55
CA ASN A 154 -1.97 -32.86 -3.43
C ASN A 154 -1.35 -31.46 -3.44
N PHE A 155 -0.16 -31.29 -4.01
CA PHE A 155 0.60 -30.04 -3.94
C PHE A 155 -0.13 -28.88 -4.61
N ALA A 156 -0.65 -29.07 -5.82
CA ALA A 156 -1.34 -27.99 -6.53
C ALA A 156 -2.58 -27.47 -5.78
N LYS A 157 -3.32 -28.37 -5.11
CA LYS A 157 -4.48 -28.01 -4.29
C LYS A 157 -4.08 -27.27 -3.02
N ALA A 158 -3.04 -27.77 -2.35
CA ALA A 158 -2.46 -27.09 -1.19
C ALA A 158 -1.96 -25.70 -1.58
N TRP A 159 -1.21 -25.58 -2.67
CA TRP A 159 -0.68 -24.30 -3.13
C TRP A 159 -1.79 -23.29 -3.41
N ALA A 160 -2.80 -23.68 -4.20
CA ALA A 160 -3.93 -22.81 -4.53
C ALA A 160 -4.74 -22.35 -3.31
N HIS A 161 -4.68 -23.08 -2.18
CA HIS A 161 -5.33 -22.67 -0.94
C HIS A 161 -4.62 -21.48 -0.26
N PHE A 162 -3.29 -21.40 -0.38
CA PHE A 162 -2.48 -20.35 0.25
C PHE A 162 -2.16 -19.20 -0.71
N ASP A 163 -1.99 -19.49 -1.99
CA ASP A 163 -1.74 -18.52 -3.06
C ASP A 163 -3.04 -18.15 -3.78
N VAL A 164 -4.01 -17.60 -3.04
CA VAL A 164 -5.34 -17.23 -3.56
C VAL A 164 -5.25 -16.19 -4.67
N ASN A 165 -4.30 -15.26 -4.55
CA ASN A 165 -4.10 -14.17 -5.50
C ASN A 165 -3.18 -14.54 -6.68
N GLN A 166 -2.70 -15.79 -6.75
CA GLN A 166 -1.79 -16.26 -7.81
C GLN A 166 -0.53 -15.39 -7.94
N THR A 167 0.00 -14.93 -6.80
CA THR A 167 1.23 -14.13 -6.74
C THR A 167 2.47 -14.99 -7.00
N GLY A 168 2.35 -16.32 -6.99
CA GLY A 168 3.45 -17.25 -7.23
C GLY A 168 4.43 -17.36 -6.05
N SER A 169 4.10 -16.71 -4.94
CA SER A 169 4.86 -16.74 -3.69
C SER A 169 3.92 -16.59 -2.50
N ILE A 170 4.30 -17.21 -1.38
CA ILE A 170 3.58 -17.15 -0.11
C ILE A 170 4.50 -16.64 1.00
N ASP A 171 3.93 -15.94 1.99
CA ASP A 171 4.70 -15.48 3.15
C ASP A 171 5.32 -16.66 3.89
N VAL A 172 6.60 -16.51 4.30
CA VAL A 172 7.30 -17.57 5.02
C VAL A 172 6.56 -17.98 6.31
N THR A 173 5.89 -17.05 6.98
CA THR A 173 5.10 -17.30 8.19
C THR A 173 3.92 -18.24 7.98
N LYS A 174 3.42 -18.38 6.73
CA LYS A 174 2.34 -19.31 6.39
C LYS A 174 2.84 -20.72 6.08
N MET A 175 4.16 -20.92 5.94
CA MET A 175 4.75 -22.20 5.58
C MET A 175 4.46 -23.34 6.58
N PRO A 176 4.48 -23.12 7.92
CA PRO A 176 4.15 -24.20 8.85
C PRO A 176 2.71 -24.70 8.69
N GLN A 177 1.76 -23.80 8.41
CA GLN A 177 0.37 -24.16 8.14
C GLN A 177 0.23 -24.85 6.78
N PHE A 178 0.96 -24.38 5.76
CA PHE A 178 1.02 -25.01 4.45
C PHE A 178 1.51 -26.46 4.55
N MET A 179 2.60 -26.71 5.29
CA MET A 179 3.15 -28.07 5.44
C MET A 179 2.17 -29.01 6.16
N ARG A 180 1.48 -28.53 7.20
CA ARG A 180 0.41 -29.30 7.88
C ARG A 180 -0.76 -29.62 6.99
N PHE A 181 -1.21 -28.64 6.21
CA PHE A 181 -2.29 -28.84 5.24
C PHE A 181 -1.90 -29.85 4.16
N LEU A 182 -0.68 -29.73 3.61
CA LEU A 182 -0.16 -30.65 2.61
C LEU A 182 0.03 -32.08 3.17
N ALA A 183 0.51 -32.19 4.42
CA ALA A 183 0.61 -33.45 5.13
C ALA A 183 -0.77 -34.03 5.50
N SER A 184 -1.85 -33.25 5.38
CA SER A 184 -3.18 -33.58 5.90
C SER A 184 -3.14 -33.95 7.39
N ASP A 185 -2.22 -33.35 8.14
CA ASP A 185 -1.99 -33.60 9.56
C ASP A 185 -1.79 -32.26 10.27
N GLN A 186 -2.82 -31.83 10.99
CA GLN A 186 -2.81 -30.59 11.76
C GLN A 186 -2.02 -30.73 13.07
N THR A 187 -1.75 -31.95 13.52
CA THR A 187 -1.03 -32.25 14.75
C THR A 187 0.48 -32.45 14.53
N MET A 188 0.93 -32.42 13.28
CA MET A 188 2.33 -32.55 12.92
C MET A 188 3.16 -31.46 13.60
N SER A 189 4.12 -31.89 14.42
CA SER A 189 5.14 -31.01 15.00
C SER A 189 6.28 -30.85 14.00
N LEU A 190 6.64 -29.60 13.72
CA LEU A 190 7.70 -29.22 12.79
C LEU A 190 8.99 -28.81 13.51
N GLY A 191 9.07 -28.99 14.83
CA GLY A 191 10.18 -28.45 15.62
C GLY A 191 10.00 -26.96 15.95
N GLU A 192 8.74 -26.58 16.18
CA GLU A 192 8.31 -25.29 16.71
C GLU A 192 8.53 -25.20 18.24
#